data_AF-A0A1H0XA35-F1
#
_entry.id   AF-A0A1H0XA35-F1
#
_cell.length_a   1.000
_cell.length_b   1.000
_cell.length_c   1.000
_cell.angle_alpha   90.00
_cell.angle_beta   90.00
_cell.angle_gamma   90.00
#
_symmetry.space_group_name_H-M   'P 1'
#
loop_
_entity.id
_entity.type
_entity.pdbx_description
1 polymer ?
#
loop_
_entity_poly.entity_id
_entity_poly.type
_entity_poly.pdbx_seq_one_letter_code
_entity_poly.pdbx_strand_id
1 'polypeptide(L)'
;MNNAAKVSPAEDEPDDDLIALMGMKEDFPDEALAAYGKIYQHYWEIMLTIAKGVTRDEKMAEDLIADTFNVIYNRASTFKRGKLRNPDNIRLSITKWMTTIMEHVFYDNFLDDAYKKHSDSETFEESCIIEKQYIVKRLNTDFDEFIGDLENEEETEIQQAIADSSGDSENIKHVQAYINKQSDRDRDIILTTYNYYETNKYTPTEVLDELEDKWVTTRENIRKILQKFRKAIKEELQSKMIIRK
;
A
#
# COMPACT_ATOMS: atom_id res chain seq x y z
N MET A 1 34.69 9.65 28.39
CA MET A 1 33.67 8.59 28.25
C MET A 1 32.59 9.13 27.31
N ASN A 2 32.74 8.88 26.01
CA ASN A 2 31.79 9.34 24.99
C ASN A 2 30.68 8.30 24.89
N ASN A 3 29.47 8.71 25.29
CA ASN A 3 28.26 7.92 25.17
C ASN A 3 27.81 8.02 23.71
N ALA A 4 28.32 7.12 22.86
CA ALA A 4 27.81 6.95 21.50
C ALA A 4 26.38 6.39 21.63
N ALA A 5 25.40 7.29 21.55
CA ALA A 5 24.01 6.91 21.39
C ALA A 5 23.93 6.02 20.15
N LYS A 6 23.58 4.75 20.36
CA LYS A 6 23.10 3.85 19.30
C LYS A 6 21.93 4.58 18.64
N VAL A 7 22.18 5.17 17.48
CA VAL A 7 21.12 5.61 16.58
C VAL A 7 20.38 4.32 16.21
N SER A 8 19.17 4.17 16.73
CA SER A 8 18.25 3.10 16.31
C SER A 8 18.16 3.14 14.79
N PRO A 9 18.07 1.99 14.06
CA PRO A 9 17.78 2.02 12.64
C PRO A 9 16.52 2.86 12.48
N ALA A 10 16.68 4.07 11.94
CA ALA A 10 15.57 4.97 11.72
C ALA A 10 14.64 4.24 10.77
N GLU A 11 13.40 4.01 11.19
CA GLU A 11 12.37 3.50 10.30
C GLU A 11 12.25 4.53 9.18
N ASP A 12 12.69 4.16 7.97
CA ASP A 12 12.58 5.04 6.82
C ASP A 12 11.09 5.32 6.59
N GLU A 13 10.73 6.60 6.61
CA GLU A 13 9.37 7.06 6.34
C GLU A 13 8.94 6.59 4.93
N PRO A 14 7.72 6.05 4.76
CA PRO A 14 7.19 5.66 3.46
C PRO A 14 7.24 6.81 2.44
N ASP A 15 7.56 6.50 1.17
CA ASP A 15 7.72 7.51 0.12
C ASP A 15 6.47 8.37 -0.11
N ASP A 16 5.27 7.80 0.06
CA ASP A 16 4.02 8.54 -0.06
C ASP A 16 3.80 9.55 1.08
N ASP A 17 4.25 9.21 2.30
CA ASP A 17 4.27 10.15 3.43
C ASP A 17 5.28 11.28 3.19
N LEU A 18 6.45 10.96 2.61
CA LEU A 18 7.45 11.96 2.21
C LEU A 18 6.89 12.93 1.16
N ILE A 19 6.17 12.44 0.16
CA ILE A 19 5.51 13.30 -0.85
C ILE A 19 4.42 14.15 -0.22
N ALA A 20 3.63 13.59 0.71
CA ALA A 20 2.63 14.37 1.44
C ALA A 20 3.27 15.50 2.24
N LEU A 21 4.39 15.23 2.91
CA LEU A 21 5.18 16.22 3.65
C LEU A 21 5.75 17.31 2.73
N MET A 22 6.25 16.95 1.54
CA MET A 22 6.63 17.93 0.51
C MET A 22 5.45 18.83 0.11
N GLY A 23 4.22 18.30 0.10
CA GLY A 23 2.99 19.06 -0.18
C GLY A 23 2.65 20.11 0.89
N MET A 24 3.21 19.98 2.10
CA MET A 24 3.00 20.90 3.23
C MET A 24 4.12 21.94 3.40
N LYS A 25 4.97 22.14 2.38
CA LYS A 25 6.13 23.05 2.41
C LYS A 25 5.86 24.50 2.83
N GLU A 26 4.63 24.99 2.73
CA GLU A 26 4.28 26.34 3.20
C GLU A 26 4.18 26.38 4.73
N ASP A 27 3.78 25.28 5.36
CA ASP A 27 3.63 25.13 6.81
C ASP A 27 4.92 24.58 7.45
N PHE A 28 5.61 23.66 6.76
CA PHE A 28 6.79 22.92 7.24
C PHE A 28 7.92 22.91 6.20
N PRO A 29 8.58 24.06 5.94
CA PRO A 29 9.54 24.19 4.84
C PRO A 29 10.81 23.34 5.02
N ASP A 30 11.32 23.20 6.24
CA ASP A 30 12.53 22.45 6.52
C ASP A 30 12.29 20.94 6.38
N GLU A 31 11.15 20.45 6.89
CA GLU A 31 10.71 19.06 6.78
C GLU A 31 10.39 18.69 5.33
N ALA A 32 9.70 19.57 4.60
CA ALA A 32 9.42 19.38 3.19
C ALA A 32 10.71 19.30 2.35
N LEU A 33 11.71 20.13 2.65
CA LEU A 33 13.00 20.09 1.97
C LEU A 33 13.79 18.82 2.30
N ALA A 34 13.75 18.36 3.54
CA ALA A 34 14.35 17.08 3.94
C ALA A 34 13.67 15.90 3.22
N ALA A 35 12.33 15.90 3.16
CA ALA A 35 11.56 14.90 2.44
C ALA A 35 11.87 14.90 0.93
N TYR A 36 11.99 16.09 0.32
CA TYR A 36 12.43 16.24 -1.06
C TYR A 36 13.81 15.61 -1.30
N GLY A 37 14.78 15.83 -0.40
CA GLY A 37 16.10 15.22 -0.50
C GLY A 37 16.06 13.70 -0.51
N LYS A 38 15.21 13.09 0.35
CA LYS A 38 15.01 11.63 0.39
C LYS A 38 14.37 11.12 -0.91
N ILE A 39 13.30 11.75 -1.37
CA ILE A 39 12.62 11.38 -2.63
C ILE A 39 13.57 11.52 -3.82
N TYR A 40 14.36 12.59 -3.88
CA TYR A 40 15.38 12.77 -4.91
C TYR A 40 16.37 11.60 -4.90
N GLN A 41 16.90 11.23 -3.74
CA GLN A 41 17.82 10.11 -3.60
C GLN A 41 17.20 8.77 -4.01
N HIS A 42 15.94 8.50 -3.65
CA HIS A 42 15.26 7.24 -3.92
C HIS A 42 14.94 7.03 -5.41
N TYR A 43 14.64 8.12 -6.13
CA TYR A 43 14.15 8.05 -7.51
C TYR A 43 15.15 8.56 -8.57
N TRP A 44 16.29 9.13 -8.17
CA TRP A 44 17.28 9.67 -9.13
C TRP A 44 17.69 8.66 -10.21
N GLU A 45 18.13 7.46 -9.83
CA GLU A 45 18.69 6.49 -10.79
C GLU A 45 17.64 5.98 -11.79
N ILE A 46 16.42 5.69 -11.32
CA ILE A 46 15.34 5.21 -12.18
C ILE A 46 14.87 6.33 -13.12
N MET A 47 14.72 7.56 -12.62
CA MET A 47 14.32 8.71 -13.42
C MET A 47 15.41 9.07 -14.45
N LEU A 48 16.69 8.95 -14.08
CA LEU A 48 17.82 9.14 -15.00
C LEU A 48 17.86 8.11 -16.11
N THR A 49 17.56 6.86 -15.80
CA THR A 49 17.47 5.80 -16.79
C THR A 49 16.35 6.08 -17.80
N ILE A 50 15.20 6.60 -17.34
CA ILE A 50 14.07 6.96 -18.21
C ILE A 50 14.41 8.19 -19.06
N ALA A 51 14.97 9.24 -18.47
CA ALA A 51 15.37 10.46 -19.16
C ALA A 51 16.40 10.16 -20.28
N LYS A 52 17.43 9.36 -20.00
CA LYS A 52 18.40 8.89 -21.01
C LYS A 52 17.75 8.12 -22.17
N GLY A 53 16.57 7.54 -21.94
CA GLY A 53 15.80 6.85 -22.97
C GLY A 53 15.02 7.79 -23.91
N VAL A 54 14.92 9.08 -23.58
CA VAL A 54 14.19 10.09 -24.37
C VAL A 54 15.05 11.29 -24.79
N THR A 55 16.25 11.45 -24.23
CA THR A 55 17.23 12.48 -24.61
C THR A 55 18.40 11.92 -25.43
N ARG A 56 19.13 12.79 -26.14
CA ARG A 56 20.27 12.39 -26.99
C ARG A 56 21.57 12.17 -26.21
N ASP A 57 21.76 12.92 -25.14
CA ASP A 57 22.95 12.84 -24.30
C ASP A 57 22.61 12.90 -22.82
N GLU A 58 23.60 12.54 -22.01
CA GLU A 58 23.49 12.44 -20.55
C GLU A 58 23.29 13.80 -19.89
N LYS A 59 23.87 14.88 -20.43
CA LYS A 59 23.71 16.22 -19.86
C LYS A 59 22.27 16.70 -20.02
N MET A 60 21.68 16.50 -21.20
CA MET A 60 20.25 16.80 -21.41
C MET A 60 19.35 15.95 -20.52
N ALA A 61 19.73 14.70 -20.24
CA ALA A 61 18.98 13.85 -19.31
C ALA A 61 19.01 14.42 -17.88
N GLU A 62 20.18 14.83 -17.42
CA GLU A 62 20.36 15.47 -16.10
C GLU A 62 19.57 16.78 -16.00
N ASP A 63 19.62 17.64 -17.02
CA ASP A 63 18.86 18.89 -17.07
C ASP A 63 17.34 18.62 -17.02
N LEU A 64 16.84 17.65 -17.80
CA LEU A 64 15.43 17.25 -17.79
C LEU A 64 14.98 16.77 -16.41
N ILE A 65 15.79 15.97 -15.72
CA ILE A 65 15.47 15.44 -14.40
C ILE A 65 15.48 16.56 -13.35
N ALA A 66 16.46 17.45 -13.40
CA ALA A 66 16.53 18.58 -12.48
C ALA A 66 15.27 19.45 -12.59
N ASP A 67 14.84 19.78 -13.81
CA ASP A 67 13.59 20.50 -14.07
C ASP A 67 12.37 19.69 -13.60
N THR A 68 12.37 18.38 -13.84
CA THR A 68 11.29 17.48 -13.39
C THR A 68 11.14 17.49 -11.87
N PHE A 69 12.23 17.32 -11.13
CA PHE A 69 12.19 17.32 -9.66
C PHE A 69 11.80 18.68 -9.07
N ASN A 70 12.18 19.78 -9.72
CA ASN A 70 11.67 21.11 -9.36
C ASN A 70 10.14 21.17 -9.50
N VAL A 71 9.57 20.61 -10.58
CA VAL A 71 8.11 20.57 -10.75
C VAL A 71 7.44 19.61 -9.76
N ILE A 72 8.05 18.46 -9.46
CA ILE A 72 7.57 17.50 -8.44
C ILE A 72 7.49 18.20 -7.07
N TYR A 73 8.55 18.87 -6.61
CA TYR A 73 8.52 19.63 -5.36
C TYR A 73 7.42 20.70 -5.37
N ASN A 74 7.21 21.34 -6.52
CA ASN A 74 6.19 22.36 -6.66
C ASN A 74 4.75 21.83 -6.65
N ARG A 75 4.54 20.62 -7.16
CA ARG A 75 3.22 19.99 -7.33
C ARG A 75 2.99 18.80 -6.39
N ALA A 76 3.80 18.60 -5.36
CA ALA A 76 3.73 17.45 -4.47
C ALA A 76 2.33 17.22 -3.87
N SER A 77 1.61 18.30 -3.53
CA SER A 77 0.24 18.25 -3.00
C SER A 77 -0.81 17.70 -3.99
N THR A 78 -0.46 17.53 -5.26
CA THR A 78 -1.35 16.98 -6.29
C THR A 78 -1.27 15.45 -6.41
N PHE A 79 -0.26 14.84 -5.81
CA PHE A 79 -0.12 13.38 -5.80
C PHE A 79 -1.28 12.73 -5.05
N LYS A 80 -1.86 11.69 -5.63
CA LYS A 80 -2.95 10.90 -5.03
C LYS A 80 -2.52 9.45 -4.99
N ARG A 81 -2.34 8.93 -3.78
CA ARG A 81 -2.00 7.52 -3.53
C ARG A 81 -3.07 6.54 -4.03
N GLY A 82 -4.33 6.96 -4.03
CA GLY A 82 -5.46 6.04 -4.21
C GLY A 82 -5.66 5.15 -2.97
N LYS A 83 -6.13 3.92 -3.18
CA LYS A 83 -6.40 2.91 -2.14
C LYS A 83 -5.29 1.86 -2.01
N LEU A 84 -4.17 2.04 -2.71
CA LEU A 84 -3.04 1.12 -2.75
C LEU A 84 -2.47 0.85 -1.35
N ARG A 85 -2.24 -0.42 -1.05
CA ARG A 85 -1.70 -0.88 0.25
C ARG A 85 -0.33 -1.51 0.11
N ASN A 86 -0.03 -2.13 -1.04
CA ASN A 86 1.26 -2.76 -1.25
C ASN A 86 2.35 -1.69 -1.46
N PRO A 87 3.44 -1.70 -0.67
CA PRO A 87 4.56 -0.76 -0.83
C PRO A 87 5.14 -0.71 -2.25
N ASP A 88 5.21 -1.86 -2.94
CA ASP A 88 5.76 -1.93 -4.30
C ASP A 88 4.82 -1.22 -5.30
N ASN A 89 3.51 -1.39 -5.16
CA ASN A 89 2.52 -0.71 -5.99
C ASN A 89 2.46 0.80 -5.71
N ILE A 90 2.66 1.20 -4.45
CA ILE A 90 2.80 2.62 -4.09
C ILE A 90 4.04 3.21 -4.79
N ARG A 91 5.18 2.52 -4.77
CA ARG A 91 6.40 2.94 -5.47
C ARG A 91 6.20 3.04 -6.98
N LEU A 92 5.48 2.09 -7.58
CA LEU A 92 5.12 2.13 -9.00
C LEU A 92 4.21 3.31 -9.33
N SER A 93 3.21 3.57 -8.48
CA SER A 93 2.33 4.75 -8.58
C SER A 93 3.13 6.05 -8.54
N ILE A 94 4.03 6.21 -7.56
CA ILE A 94 4.90 7.39 -7.47
C ILE A 94 5.74 7.55 -8.74
N THR A 95 6.37 6.48 -9.21
CA THR A 95 7.19 6.50 -10.44
C THR A 95 6.37 6.93 -11.65
N LYS A 96 5.14 6.41 -11.79
CA LYS A 96 4.24 6.77 -12.88
C LYS A 96 3.81 8.24 -12.82
N TRP A 97 3.50 8.75 -11.62
CA TRP A 97 3.17 10.16 -11.43
C TRP A 97 4.35 11.07 -11.80
N MET A 98 5.56 10.73 -11.35
CA MET A 98 6.77 11.49 -11.67
C MET A 98 7.11 11.47 -13.16
N THR A 99 6.93 10.33 -13.84
CA THR A 99 7.16 10.22 -15.30
C THR A 99 6.13 11.02 -16.09
N THR A 100 4.90 11.12 -15.62
CA THR A 100 3.87 12.01 -16.19
C THR A 100 4.29 13.49 -16.06
N ILE A 101 4.91 13.89 -14.94
CA ILE A 101 5.48 15.24 -14.80
C ILE A 101 6.66 15.44 -15.74
N MET A 102 7.57 14.47 -15.82
CA MET A 102 8.73 14.51 -16.72
C MET A 102 8.32 14.68 -18.17
N GLU A 103 7.27 14.00 -18.61
CA GLU A 103 6.71 14.13 -19.95
C GLU A 103 6.30 15.56 -20.25
N HIS A 104 5.53 16.20 -19.36
CA HIS A 104 5.14 17.59 -19.53
C HIS A 104 6.35 18.51 -19.57
N VAL A 105 7.32 18.33 -18.67
CA VAL A 105 8.57 19.13 -18.67
C VAL A 105 9.34 18.94 -19.98
N PHE A 106 9.43 17.70 -20.48
CA PHE A 106 10.08 17.40 -21.74
C PHE A 106 9.40 18.11 -22.91
N TYR A 107 8.08 18.00 -23.03
CA TYR A 107 7.34 18.67 -24.09
C TYR A 107 7.39 20.20 -23.99
N ASP A 108 7.33 20.75 -22.78
CA ASP A 108 7.30 22.19 -22.57
C ASP A 108 8.67 22.83 -22.84
N ASN A 109 9.75 22.25 -22.29
CA ASN A 109 11.08 22.88 -22.25
C ASN A 109 12.08 22.30 -23.27
N PHE A 110 11.95 21.03 -23.66
CA PHE A 110 12.97 20.32 -24.45
C PHE A 110 12.53 20.02 -25.89
N LEU A 111 11.23 20.07 -26.17
CA LEU A 111 10.71 19.93 -27.52
C LEU A 111 10.77 21.28 -28.24
N ASP A 112 11.49 21.34 -29.35
CA ASP A 112 11.61 22.53 -30.19
C ASP A 112 10.21 23.00 -30.66
N ASP A 113 9.99 24.32 -30.67
CA ASP A 113 8.76 24.97 -31.13
C ASP A 113 8.41 24.59 -32.58
N ALA A 114 9.41 24.29 -33.41
CA ALA A 114 9.20 23.76 -34.76
C ALA A 114 8.51 22.39 -34.74
N TYR A 115 8.86 21.52 -33.78
CA TYR A 115 8.27 20.20 -33.60
C TYR A 115 6.85 20.29 -33.00
N LYS A 116 6.57 21.31 -32.18
CA LYS A 116 5.22 21.61 -31.68
C LYS A 116 4.26 22.06 -32.79
N LYS A 117 4.77 22.70 -33.85
CA LYS A 117 3.95 23.32 -34.92
C LYS A 117 3.79 22.47 -36.18
N HIS A 118 4.73 21.59 -36.49
CA HIS A 118 4.72 20.79 -37.71
C HIS A 118 4.90 19.29 -37.41
N SER A 119 3.80 18.56 -37.20
CA SER A 119 3.86 17.10 -36.97
C SER A 119 4.27 16.28 -38.20
N ASP A 120 4.28 16.88 -39.39
CA ASP A 120 4.28 16.15 -40.67
C ASP A 120 5.49 16.46 -41.59
N SER A 121 6.49 17.21 -41.12
CA SER A 121 7.66 17.58 -41.95
C SER A 121 8.73 16.48 -41.92
N GLU A 122 9.07 15.89 -43.07
CA GLU A 122 9.95 14.70 -43.19
C GLU A 122 11.46 14.95 -42.98
N THR A 123 11.92 16.20 -42.80
CA THR A 123 13.35 16.50 -42.66
C THR A 123 13.68 17.08 -41.29
N PHE A 124 13.99 16.22 -40.32
CA PHE A 124 14.37 16.58 -38.95
C PHE A 124 15.71 15.95 -38.53
N GLU A 125 16.78 16.19 -39.28
CA GLU A 125 18.11 15.68 -38.91
C GLU A 125 18.74 16.43 -37.71
N GLU A 126 18.21 17.60 -37.30
CA GLU A 126 18.85 18.44 -36.26
C GLU A 126 18.10 18.57 -34.92
N SER A 127 16.82 18.19 -34.80
CA SER A 127 16.06 18.40 -33.55
C SER A 127 16.39 17.38 -32.47
N CYS A 128 16.63 17.82 -31.22
CA CYS A 128 17.10 17.12 -30.01
C CYS A 128 16.37 15.83 -29.54
N ILE A 129 15.59 15.18 -30.39
CA ILE A 129 14.53 14.23 -30.06
C ILE A 129 14.90 12.82 -30.58
N ILE A 130 14.70 11.80 -29.74
CA ILE A 130 14.56 10.40 -30.18
C ILE A 130 13.17 10.26 -30.78
N GLU A 131 13.00 9.51 -31.89
CA GLU A 131 11.73 9.39 -32.62
C GLU A 131 10.51 9.28 -31.67
N LYS A 132 9.44 10.05 -31.95
CA LYS A 132 8.23 10.21 -31.11
C LYS A 132 7.66 8.92 -30.53
N GLN A 133 7.77 7.81 -31.26
CA GLN A 133 7.33 6.48 -30.83
C GLN A 133 8.04 5.98 -29.55
N TYR A 134 9.30 6.33 -29.33
CA TYR A 134 10.04 5.94 -28.13
C TYR A 134 9.63 6.75 -26.90
N ILE A 135 9.23 8.02 -27.09
CA ILE A 135 8.74 8.89 -26.03
C ILE A 135 7.44 8.33 -25.46
N VAL A 136 6.46 8.05 -26.33
CA VAL A 136 5.16 7.49 -25.92
C VAL A 136 5.33 6.14 -25.22
N LYS A 137 6.25 5.29 -25.69
CA LYS A 137 6.54 4.00 -25.07
C LYS A 137 7.15 4.12 -23.67
N ARG A 138 7.94 5.16 -23.41
CA ARG A 138 8.70 5.33 -22.16
C ARG A 138 8.01 6.21 -21.13
N LEU A 139 7.17 7.16 -21.57
CA LEU A 139 6.53 8.16 -20.71
C LEU A 139 5.00 8.01 -20.61
N ASN A 140 4.44 6.93 -21.16
CA ASN A 140 3.01 6.62 -21.27
C ASN A 140 2.09 7.38 -20.28
N THR A 141 1.08 8.07 -20.82
CA THR A 141 0.35 9.19 -20.20
C THR A 141 -0.82 8.82 -19.29
N ASP A 142 -1.36 7.60 -19.38
CA ASP A 142 -2.57 7.29 -18.62
C ASP A 142 -2.23 6.88 -17.18
N PHE A 143 -2.09 7.88 -16.31
CA PHE A 143 -1.84 7.69 -14.89
C PHE A 143 -3.08 7.11 -14.19
N ASP A 144 -4.27 7.67 -14.46
CA ASP A 144 -5.49 7.28 -13.76
C ASP A 144 -5.93 5.84 -14.13
N GLU A 145 -5.84 5.46 -15.40
CA GLU A 145 -6.07 4.07 -15.84
C GLU A 145 -5.08 3.11 -15.15
N PHE A 146 -3.79 3.47 -15.12
CA PHE A 146 -2.76 2.66 -14.48
C PHE A 146 -2.99 2.44 -12.98
N ILE A 147 -3.41 3.47 -12.24
CA ILE A 147 -3.74 3.32 -10.81
C ILE A 147 -4.98 2.44 -10.64
N GLY A 148 -5.99 2.60 -11.49
CA GLY A 148 -7.17 1.73 -11.48
C GLY A 148 -6.82 0.26 -11.68
N ASP A 149 -5.91 -0.04 -12.61
CA ASP A 149 -5.45 -1.41 -12.85
C ASP A 149 -4.72 -2.00 -11.64
N LEU A 150 -3.79 -1.24 -11.03
CA LEU A 150 -3.09 -1.68 -9.81
C LEU A 150 -4.03 -1.92 -8.63
N GLU A 151 -5.02 -1.05 -8.42
CA GLU A 151 -6.03 -1.22 -7.36
C GLU A 151 -6.85 -2.50 -7.57
N ASN A 152 -7.25 -2.78 -8.81
CA ASN A 152 -8.00 -3.98 -9.17
C ASN A 152 -7.16 -5.27 -8.98
N GLU A 153 -5.87 -5.22 -9.33
CA GLU A 153 -4.93 -6.34 -9.11
C GLU A 153 -4.77 -6.63 -7.62
N GLU A 154 -4.51 -5.62 -6.77
CA GLU A 154 -4.42 -5.81 -5.31
C GLU A 154 -5.73 -6.37 -4.73
N GLU A 155 -6.87 -5.84 -5.17
CA GLU A 155 -8.17 -6.33 -4.69
C GLU A 155 -8.38 -7.79 -5.07
N THR A 156 -7.98 -8.18 -6.29
CA THR A 156 -8.05 -9.56 -6.76
C THR A 156 -7.13 -10.47 -5.94
N GLU A 157 -5.90 -10.05 -5.66
CA GLU A 157 -4.96 -10.81 -4.81
C GLU A 157 -5.49 -11.00 -3.39
N ILE A 158 -6.07 -9.96 -2.80
CA ILE A 158 -6.69 -10.04 -1.47
C ILE A 158 -7.87 -11.01 -1.50
N GLN A 159 -8.75 -10.90 -2.49
CA GLN A 159 -9.89 -11.81 -2.65
C GLN A 159 -9.44 -13.25 -2.86
N GLN A 160 -8.41 -13.46 -3.68
CA GLN A 160 -7.82 -14.77 -3.92
C GLN A 160 -7.14 -15.32 -2.66
N ALA A 161 -6.43 -14.51 -1.88
CA ALA A 161 -5.85 -14.91 -0.61
C ALA A 161 -6.93 -15.28 0.43
N ILE A 162 -8.04 -14.54 0.45
CA ILE A 162 -9.23 -14.88 1.26
C ILE A 162 -9.84 -16.20 0.76
N ALA A 163 -9.92 -16.42 -0.56
CA ALA A 163 -10.42 -17.66 -1.14
C ALA A 163 -9.47 -18.84 -0.89
N ASP A 164 -8.15 -18.65 -0.89
CA ASP A 164 -7.17 -19.72 -0.67
C ASP A 164 -6.95 -20.03 0.81
N SER A 165 -7.22 -19.04 1.68
CA SER A 165 -7.44 -19.27 3.11
C SER A 165 -8.78 -19.98 3.39
N SER A 166 -9.65 -20.20 2.38
CA SER A 166 -10.85 -21.04 2.54
C SER A 166 -10.55 -22.54 2.73
N GLY A 167 -9.29 -22.97 2.81
CA GLY A 167 -8.96 -24.19 3.57
C GLY A 167 -9.46 -24.12 5.03
N ASP A 168 -9.51 -22.91 5.60
CA ASP A 168 -10.20 -22.62 6.86
C ASP A 168 -11.73 -22.58 6.71
N SER A 169 -12.33 -22.58 5.51
CA SER A 169 -13.78 -22.73 5.34
C SER A 169 -14.27 -24.06 5.88
N GLU A 170 -13.53 -25.14 5.71
CA GLU A 170 -13.95 -26.46 6.22
C GLU A 170 -13.82 -26.53 7.75
N ASN A 171 -12.74 -25.98 8.28
CA ASN A 171 -12.51 -25.79 9.71
C ASN A 171 -13.59 -24.89 10.37
N ILE A 172 -13.87 -23.74 9.75
CA ILE A 172 -14.91 -22.80 10.16
C ILE A 172 -16.28 -23.46 10.04
N LYS A 173 -16.55 -24.24 9.00
CA LYS A 173 -17.80 -25.03 8.87
C LYS A 173 -17.95 -26.01 10.03
N HIS A 174 -16.89 -26.70 10.45
CA HIS A 174 -16.94 -27.59 11.61
C HIS A 174 -17.18 -26.83 12.91
N VAL A 175 -16.50 -25.70 13.13
CA VAL A 175 -16.71 -24.84 14.30
C VAL A 175 -18.14 -24.28 14.32
N GLN A 176 -18.63 -23.74 13.20
CA GLN A 176 -20.00 -23.23 13.05
C GLN A 176 -21.03 -24.34 13.27
N ALA A 177 -20.82 -25.53 12.71
CA ALA A 177 -21.70 -26.68 12.91
C ALA A 177 -21.76 -27.09 14.40
N TYR A 178 -20.66 -27.00 15.14
CA TYR A 178 -20.65 -27.26 16.58
C TYR A 178 -21.37 -26.16 17.38
N ILE A 179 -21.10 -24.89 17.07
CA ILE A 179 -21.74 -23.73 17.70
C ILE A 179 -23.26 -23.78 17.50
N ASN A 180 -23.72 -24.13 16.30
CA ASN A 180 -25.14 -24.22 15.97
C ASN A 180 -25.89 -25.36 16.68
N LYS A 181 -25.18 -26.36 17.24
CA LYS A 181 -25.77 -27.42 18.07
C LYS A 181 -25.91 -27.04 19.54
N GLN A 182 -25.27 -25.95 19.98
CA GLN A 182 -25.36 -25.50 21.36
C GLN A 182 -26.72 -24.86 21.64
N SER A 183 -27.08 -24.78 22.92
CA SER A 183 -28.24 -23.99 23.34
C SER A 183 -28.03 -22.50 22.99
N ASP A 184 -29.11 -21.75 22.82
CA ASP A 184 -29.02 -20.30 22.50
C ASP A 184 -28.15 -19.54 23.51
N ARG A 185 -28.29 -19.91 24.79
CA ARG A 185 -27.46 -19.40 25.89
C ARG A 185 -25.97 -19.68 25.67
N ASP A 186 -25.64 -20.95 25.51
CA ASP A 186 -24.24 -21.36 25.43
C ASP A 186 -23.59 -20.83 24.14
N ARG A 187 -24.34 -20.79 23.04
CA ARG A 187 -23.94 -20.17 21.76
C ARG A 187 -23.61 -18.69 21.92
N ASP A 188 -24.50 -17.92 22.53
CA ASP A 188 -24.32 -16.48 22.75
C ASP A 188 -23.10 -16.19 23.64
N ILE A 189 -22.93 -16.96 24.71
CA ILE A 189 -21.76 -16.88 25.60
C ILE A 189 -20.46 -17.15 24.83
N ILE A 190 -20.42 -18.22 24.02
CA ILE A 190 -19.24 -18.58 23.22
C ILE A 190 -18.90 -17.46 22.25
N LEU A 191 -19.85 -17.05 21.41
CA LEU A 191 -19.62 -16.03 20.38
C LEU A 191 -19.18 -14.70 21.00
N THR A 192 -19.87 -14.24 22.03
CA THR A 192 -19.54 -12.99 22.72
C THR A 192 -18.14 -13.05 23.32
N THR A 193 -17.78 -14.12 24.01
CA THR A 193 -16.44 -14.26 24.60
C THR A 193 -15.33 -14.22 23.54
N TYR A 194 -15.54 -14.89 22.39
CA TYR A 194 -14.54 -14.94 21.32
C TYR A 194 -14.46 -13.66 20.49
N ASN A 195 -15.53 -12.85 20.44
CA ASN A 195 -15.48 -11.51 19.83
C ASN A 195 -14.54 -10.55 20.58
N TYR A 196 -14.33 -10.77 21.88
CA TYR A 196 -13.41 -10.00 22.73
C TYR A 196 -12.12 -10.76 23.03
N TYR A 197 -11.80 -11.81 22.26
CA TYR A 197 -10.58 -12.57 22.47
C TYR A 197 -9.35 -11.83 21.93
N GLU A 198 -8.39 -11.58 22.81
CA GLU A 198 -7.05 -11.10 22.45
C GLU A 198 -6.00 -12.05 23.05
N THR A 199 -4.93 -12.33 22.29
CA THR A 199 -3.85 -13.22 22.74
C THR A 199 -3.25 -12.72 24.06
N ASN A 200 -3.15 -13.61 25.05
CA ASN A 200 -2.67 -13.34 26.41
C ASN A 200 -3.51 -12.35 27.25
N LYS A 201 -4.72 -12.00 26.82
CA LYS A 201 -5.65 -11.20 27.62
C LYS A 201 -6.88 -11.99 28.02
N TYR A 202 -7.51 -11.57 29.11
CA TYR A 202 -8.78 -12.10 29.56
C TYR A 202 -9.93 -11.30 28.94
N THR A 203 -11.10 -11.94 28.82
CA THR A 203 -12.34 -11.25 28.45
C THR A 203 -12.62 -10.13 29.47
N PRO A 204 -12.98 -8.92 29.03
CA PRO A 204 -13.28 -7.80 29.91
C PRO A 204 -14.34 -8.17 30.96
N THR A 205 -14.19 -7.63 32.17
CA THR A 205 -15.07 -7.94 33.32
C THR A 205 -16.51 -7.54 33.02
N GLU A 206 -16.67 -6.39 32.37
CA GLU A 206 -17.93 -5.78 32.01
C GLU A 206 -18.73 -6.70 31.07
N VAL A 207 -18.06 -7.31 30.10
CA VAL A 207 -18.68 -8.26 29.16
C VAL A 207 -19.14 -9.53 29.87
N LEU A 208 -18.39 -9.98 30.89
CA LEU A 208 -18.79 -11.15 31.68
C LEU A 208 -20.00 -10.85 32.57
N ASP A 209 -20.05 -9.66 33.18
CA ASP A 209 -21.19 -9.21 33.99
C ASP A 209 -22.47 -9.13 33.16
N GLU A 210 -22.38 -8.57 31.94
CA GLU A 210 -23.50 -8.54 30.99
C GLU A 210 -24.03 -9.94 30.65
N LEU A 211 -23.14 -10.92 30.46
CA LEU A 211 -23.53 -12.30 30.18
C LEU A 211 -24.15 -13.00 31.39
N GLU A 212 -23.68 -12.70 32.61
CA GLU A 212 -24.26 -13.21 33.86
C GLU A 212 -25.70 -12.71 34.02
N ASP A 213 -25.92 -11.42 33.83
CA ASP A 213 -27.22 -10.78 33.94
C ASP A 213 -28.20 -11.26 32.86
N LYS A 214 -27.75 -11.26 31.58
CA LYS A 214 -28.59 -11.63 30.43
C LYS A 214 -29.11 -13.07 30.53
N TRP A 215 -28.29 -14.01 30.98
CA TRP A 215 -28.62 -15.43 30.99
C TRP A 215 -28.89 -16.00 32.38
N VAL A 216 -28.90 -15.14 33.41
CA VAL A 216 -29.09 -15.50 34.81
C VAL A 216 -28.15 -16.65 35.18
N THR A 217 -26.86 -16.47 34.92
CA THR A 217 -25.81 -17.48 35.10
C THR A 217 -24.66 -16.94 35.95
N THR A 218 -23.65 -17.78 36.22
CA THR A 218 -22.46 -17.42 36.99
C THR A 218 -21.19 -17.53 36.15
N ARG A 219 -20.13 -16.79 36.51
CA ARG A 219 -18.82 -16.85 35.85
C ARG A 219 -18.25 -18.25 35.80
N GLU A 220 -18.47 -19.02 36.87
CA GLU A 220 -18.03 -20.42 36.94
C GLU A 220 -18.75 -21.29 35.91
N ASN A 221 -20.04 -21.04 35.67
CA ASN A 221 -20.79 -21.72 34.61
C ASN A 221 -20.33 -21.27 33.22
N ILE A 222 -20.10 -19.97 33.01
CA ILE A 222 -19.53 -19.43 31.76
C ILE A 222 -18.20 -20.11 31.44
N ARG A 223 -17.29 -20.21 32.43
CA ARG A 223 -16.00 -20.92 32.28
C ARG A 223 -16.20 -22.38 31.90
N LYS A 224 -17.13 -23.09 32.54
CA LYS A 224 -17.43 -24.50 32.22
C LYS A 224 -17.98 -24.65 30.80
N ILE A 225 -18.82 -23.72 30.34
CA ILE A 225 -19.33 -23.70 28.96
C ILE A 225 -18.16 -23.56 27.97
N LEU A 226 -17.30 -22.55 28.18
CA LEU A 226 -16.13 -22.31 27.32
C LEU A 226 -15.14 -23.49 27.35
N GLN A 227 -14.92 -24.09 28.52
CA GLN A 227 -14.07 -25.26 28.68
C GLN A 227 -14.61 -26.46 27.90
N LYS A 228 -15.92 -26.73 28.01
CA LYS A 228 -16.59 -27.79 27.25
C LYS A 228 -16.50 -27.54 25.74
N PHE A 229 -16.76 -26.31 25.30
CA PHE A 229 -16.61 -25.89 23.91
C PHE A 229 -15.19 -26.15 23.40
N ARG A 230 -14.17 -25.64 24.10
CA ARG A 230 -12.75 -25.84 23.72
C ARG A 230 -12.36 -27.31 23.65
N LYS A 231 -12.82 -28.11 24.62
CA LYS A 231 -12.56 -29.55 24.65
C LYS A 231 -13.18 -30.25 23.44
N ALA A 232 -14.46 -29.98 23.18
CA ALA A 232 -15.19 -30.61 22.08
C ALA A 232 -14.63 -30.20 20.72
N ILE A 233 -14.33 -28.90 20.55
CA ILE A 233 -13.64 -28.40 19.35
C ILE A 233 -12.30 -29.09 19.22
N LYS A 234 -11.46 -29.18 20.25
CA LYS A 234 -10.17 -29.88 20.18
C LYS A 234 -10.32 -31.35 19.74
N GLU A 235 -11.28 -32.09 20.29
CA GLU A 235 -11.54 -33.50 19.96
C GLU A 235 -12.07 -33.68 18.52
N GLU A 236 -13.00 -32.84 18.09
CA GLU A 236 -13.58 -32.87 16.75
C GLU A 236 -12.58 -32.38 15.68
N LEU A 237 -11.81 -31.35 16.00
CA LEU A 237 -10.79 -30.77 15.12
C LEU A 237 -9.58 -31.72 14.95
N GLN A 238 -9.14 -32.40 16.02
CA GLN A 238 -8.06 -33.40 15.93
C GLN A 238 -8.42 -34.60 15.06
N SER A 239 -9.70 -34.91 14.89
CA SER A 239 -10.15 -36.06 14.09
C SER A 239 -10.52 -35.71 12.64
N LYS A 240 -10.77 -34.44 12.32
CA LYS A 240 -11.34 -34.02 11.03
C LYS A 240 -10.61 -32.90 10.31
N MET A 241 -9.77 -32.10 10.97
CA MET A 241 -9.08 -31.00 10.29
C MET A 241 -7.82 -31.46 9.57
N ILE A 242 -7.61 -30.91 8.37
CA ILE A 242 -6.33 -30.93 7.69
C ILE A 242 -5.43 -29.90 8.38
N ILE A 243 -4.62 -30.34 9.34
CA ILE A 243 -3.57 -29.49 9.93
C ILE A 243 -2.50 -29.32 8.83
N ARG A 244 -2.40 -28.14 8.22
CA ARG A 244 -1.25 -27.79 7.39
C ARG A 244 0.00 -27.92 8.28
N LYS A 245 0.85 -28.90 7.96
CA LYS A 245 2.19 -29.00 8.52
C LYS A 245 3.10 -27.95 7.89
#